data_AF-A0A0D3KV92-F1
#
_entry.id   AF-A0A0D3KV92-F1
#
_cell.length_a   1.000
_cell.length_b   1.000
_cell.length_c   1.000
_cell.angle_alpha   90.00
_cell.angle_beta   90.00
_cell.angle_gamma   90.00
#
_symmetry.space_group_name_H-M   'P 1'
#
loop_
_entity.id
_entity.type
_entity.pdbx_description
1 polymer ?
#
loop_
_entity_poly.entity_id
_entity_poly.type
_entity_poly.pdbx_seq_one_letter_code
_entity_poly.pdbx_strand_id
1 'polypeptide(L)'
;MPTNERKSFFRPFTRSKTSIKSASNLLTTTRLEFRAVFRADGVATDPFSTYTEQALHDALQLAIPAGTRGSLTPSVDSRGQPAALVRVVATDSRALYELRAMVVSGDFMRELTRQLRANVKEVRRSQRVESMRTGAPTSLPDDDRDLDKLDDDSANGSAPGVTEMTMMDDDDNIWERIRLMLPWEEKSEKDRRNEVKRELNSCIQQRTEMRDRLAEIEAKCTELTEQLATMSKSTEEPAAEVSDSSASSDAGDPVGPVAANHVALEELTPEQLEMVKDLSAAYLAAGGELDEYGDIFILRFLVDRDWKYEKAKKKAEATAAWRARSGVNGFRKQIAGGLAYHEIPNIKELFTSVAVANCHSRTRSGDLLTFIDYGSLDVTKFFKMLDNTQYFDINNFILEYASYHADKLTKETGILFMVIDAGGIGLGHVSLRMFIRFKPIMPLADLYYPELLGGARVLNAAWALHQGWKLVKPLLSKQIQDMVGILDAKHTQGALLKVADPEAVPDYLGGECATIPRPAVNEYPRAGMDGVDADAICPGKKLGAYMRRTLAP
;
A
#
# COMPACT_ATOMS: atom_id res chain seq x y z
N MET A 1 6.12 -71.21 15.62
CA MET A 1 4.81 -71.65 15.11
C MET A 1 3.73 -71.04 16.01
N PRO A 2 2.58 -70.62 15.46
CA PRO A 2 2.26 -69.25 15.04
C PRO A 2 1.13 -68.67 15.93
N THR A 3 0.43 -67.54 15.75
CA THR A 3 -0.01 -66.72 14.59
C THR A 3 -0.76 -65.48 15.14
N ASN A 4 -0.72 -64.36 14.41
CA ASN A 4 -1.78 -63.37 14.07
C ASN A 4 -2.76 -62.84 15.14
N GLU A 5 -3.31 -61.61 15.08
CA GLU A 5 -3.20 -60.38 14.29
C GLU A 5 -4.20 -59.42 14.97
N ARG A 6 -3.89 -58.12 15.11
CA ARG A 6 -4.76 -57.01 14.65
C ARG A 6 -4.11 -55.64 14.86
N LYS A 7 -3.85 -55.03 13.71
CA LYS A 7 -3.48 -53.66 13.33
C LYS A 7 -3.85 -52.55 14.33
N SER A 8 -2.85 -51.80 14.80
CA SER A 8 -3.00 -50.43 15.31
C SER A 8 -2.61 -49.41 14.24
N PHE A 9 -3.60 -48.76 13.64
CA PHE A 9 -3.41 -47.48 12.96
C PHE A 9 -3.52 -46.37 14.01
N PHE A 10 -2.49 -45.53 14.14
CA PHE A 10 -2.53 -44.07 14.20
C PHE A 10 -1.17 -43.56 14.73
N ARG A 11 -0.44 -42.87 13.85
CA ARG A 11 0.83 -42.21 14.13
C ARG A 11 0.62 -40.94 14.98
N PRO A 12 1.60 -40.54 15.78
CA PRO A 12 1.52 -39.37 16.66
C PRO A 12 1.51 -38.08 15.84
N PHE A 13 0.54 -37.20 16.12
CA PHE A 13 0.53 -35.83 15.61
C PHE A 13 1.69 -35.05 16.24
N THR A 14 2.70 -34.77 15.44
CA THR A 14 3.79 -33.85 15.75
C THR A 14 3.27 -32.42 15.68
N ARG A 15 3.42 -31.72 16.81
CA ARG A 15 3.09 -30.31 17.02
C ARG A 15 4.01 -29.45 16.14
N SER A 16 3.50 -28.97 15.00
CA SER A 16 4.19 -27.95 14.21
C SER A 16 4.18 -26.63 15.00
N LYS A 17 5.36 -26.25 15.49
CA LYS A 17 5.64 -24.89 15.96
C LYS A 17 5.63 -23.98 14.74
N THR A 18 4.61 -23.16 14.57
CA THR A 18 4.71 -21.96 13.73
C THR A 18 5.64 -20.99 14.45
N SER A 19 6.92 -21.09 14.10
CA SER A 19 7.96 -20.14 14.49
C SER A 19 7.62 -18.78 13.87
N ILE A 20 7.48 -17.77 14.72
CA ILE A 20 7.63 -16.36 14.32
C ILE A 20 9.09 -16.23 13.88
N LYS A 21 9.34 -16.32 12.57
CA LYS A 21 10.66 -16.03 12.01
C LYS A 21 10.87 -14.52 11.98
N SER A 22 11.91 -14.12 12.71
CA SER A 22 12.67 -12.88 12.58
C SER A 22 12.71 -12.34 11.15
N ALA A 23 12.47 -11.03 11.01
CA ALA A 23 12.62 -10.23 9.80
C ALA A 23 14.10 -10.07 9.38
N SER A 24 14.75 -11.17 9.03
CA SER A 24 16.11 -11.18 8.50
C SER A 24 16.36 -12.50 7.78
N ASN A 25 16.55 -12.43 6.46
CA ASN A 25 16.72 -13.51 5.47
C ASN A 25 15.41 -14.14 4.98
N LEU A 26 14.99 -13.75 3.78
CA LEU A 26 14.28 -14.58 2.79
C LEU A 26 14.14 -13.75 1.49
N LEU A 27 15.11 -13.88 0.58
CA LEU A 27 14.84 -13.75 -0.85
C LEU A 27 14.01 -14.98 -1.21
N THR A 28 12.69 -14.95 -0.97
CA THR A 28 11.78 -15.99 -1.45
C THR A 28 11.67 -15.86 -2.96
N THR A 29 12.10 -16.88 -3.67
CA THR A 29 12.00 -16.91 -5.12
C THR A 29 10.52 -17.02 -5.45
N THR A 30 9.95 -16.00 -6.09
CA THR A 30 8.50 -15.98 -6.32
C THR A 30 8.21 -16.43 -7.74
N ARG A 31 7.19 -17.28 -7.91
CA ARG A 31 6.82 -17.88 -9.20
C ARG A 31 5.53 -17.27 -9.75
N LEU A 32 5.53 -16.99 -11.05
CA LEU A 32 4.37 -16.53 -11.81
C LEU A 32 4.04 -17.55 -12.90
N GLU A 33 2.80 -18.00 -12.96
CA GLU A 33 2.32 -18.90 -13.99
C GLU A 33 1.11 -18.34 -14.69
N PHE A 34 1.11 -18.36 -16.02
CA PHE A 34 -0.05 -17.92 -16.79
C PHE A 34 -0.15 -18.61 -18.14
N ARG A 35 -1.36 -18.62 -18.70
CA ARG A 35 -1.62 -19.23 -20.02
C ARG A 35 -1.77 -18.17 -21.10
N ALA A 36 -0.82 -18.15 -22.03
CA ALA A 36 -0.80 -17.31 -23.22
C ALA A 36 -1.50 -18.02 -24.38
N VAL A 37 -2.50 -17.37 -24.97
CA VAL A 37 -3.24 -17.86 -26.14
C VAL A 37 -2.76 -17.08 -27.36
N PHE A 38 -2.20 -17.82 -28.32
CA PHE A 38 -1.80 -17.29 -29.61
C PHE A 38 -2.97 -17.40 -30.59
N ARG A 39 -3.07 -16.46 -31.53
CA ARG A 39 -4.09 -16.50 -32.58
C ARG A 39 -3.47 -16.24 -33.95
N ALA A 40 -4.01 -16.91 -34.96
CA ALA A 40 -3.83 -16.59 -36.37
C ALA A 40 -5.22 -16.55 -37.01
N ASP A 41 -5.52 -15.50 -37.78
CA ASP A 41 -6.82 -15.30 -38.43
C ASP A 41 -8.03 -15.44 -37.49
N GLY A 42 -7.87 -14.99 -36.24
CA GLY A 42 -8.93 -15.09 -35.25
C GLY A 42 -9.23 -16.51 -34.76
N VAL A 43 -8.32 -17.47 -34.92
CA VAL A 43 -8.41 -18.83 -34.35
C VAL A 43 -7.24 -19.07 -33.38
N ALA A 44 -7.49 -19.73 -32.25
CA ALA A 44 -6.44 -20.08 -31.30
C ALA A 44 -5.49 -21.13 -31.90
N THR A 45 -4.18 -20.87 -31.87
CA THR A 45 -3.16 -21.71 -32.50
C THR A 45 -2.09 -22.15 -31.50
N ASP A 46 -1.49 -23.32 -31.77
CA ASP A 46 -0.35 -23.81 -31.03
C ASP A 46 0.93 -23.11 -31.53
N PRO A 47 1.59 -22.24 -30.74
CA PRO A 47 2.80 -21.55 -31.18
C PRO A 47 3.96 -22.53 -31.47
N PHE A 48 3.97 -23.72 -30.87
CA PHE A 48 5.01 -24.74 -31.08
C PHE A 48 4.90 -25.40 -32.46
N SER A 49 3.76 -25.26 -33.14
CA SER A 49 3.62 -25.67 -34.55
C SER A 49 4.24 -24.67 -35.53
N THR A 50 4.44 -23.42 -35.10
CA THR A 50 4.85 -22.30 -35.96
C THR A 50 6.29 -21.87 -35.70
N TYR A 51 6.75 -21.92 -34.44
CA TYR A 51 8.07 -21.46 -34.02
C TYR A 51 8.89 -22.62 -33.46
N THR A 52 10.22 -22.55 -33.64
CA THR A 52 11.13 -23.49 -32.98
C THR A 52 11.15 -23.25 -31.48
N GLU A 53 11.47 -24.28 -30.69
CA GLU A 53 11.61 -24.14 -29.24
C GLU A 53 12.65 -23.08 -28.86
N GLN A 54 13.74 -22.96 -29.61
CA GLN A 54 14.77 -21.95 -29.40
C GLN A 54 14.23 -20.54 -29.64
N ALA A 55 13.47 -20.31 -30.72
CA ALA A 55 12.87 -19.01 -31.00
C ALA A 55 11.86 -18.61 -29.93
N LEU A 56 11.07 -19.56 -29.43
CA LEU A 56 10.13 -19.34 -28.32
C LEU A 56 10.86 -19.01 -27.02
N HIS A 57 11.97 -19.69 -26.74
CA HIS A 57 12.79 -19.42 -25.57
C HIS A 57 13.41 -18.03 -25.62
N ASP A 58 14.05 -17.66 -26.73
CA ASP A 58 14.74 -16.38 -26.88
C ASP A 58 13.75 -15.21 -26.84
N ALA A 59 12.61 -15.35 -27.51
CA ALA A 59 11.54 -14.35 -27.46
C ALA A 59 10.97 -14.20 -26.05
N LEU A 60 10.84 -15.29 -25.29
CA LEU A 60 10.40 -15.23 -23.89
C LEU A 60 11.41 -14.50 -23.02
N GLN A 61 12.72 -14.79 -23.13
CA GLN A 61 13.73 -14.11 -22.32
C GLN A 61 13.79 -12.60 -22.59
N LEU A 62 13.48 -12.17 -23.82
CA LEU A 62 13.41 -10.76 -24.18
C LEU A 62 12.09 -10.09 -23.75
N ALA A 63 11.02 -10.86 -23.57
CA ALA A 63 9.70 -10.37 -23.19
C ALA A 63 9.46 -10.30 -21.68
N ILE A 64 10.35 -10.87 -20.87
CA ILE A 64 10.27 -10.84 -19.41
C ILE A 64 11.27 -9.83 -18.82
N PRO A 65 10.99 -9.22 -17.65
CA PRO A 65 11.88 -8.24 -17.03
C PRO A 65 13.26 -8.81 -16.65
N ALA A 66 14.25 -7.94 -16.59
CA ALA A 66 15.57 -8.29 -16.07
C ALA A 66 15.47 -8.85 -14.63
N GLY A 67 16.26 -9.88 -14.32
CA GLY A 67 16.19 -10.56 -13.03
C GLY A 67 15.10 -11.65 -12.95
N THR A 68 14.45 -11.99 -14.08
CA THR A 68 13.54 -13.13 -14.19
C THR A 68 14.09 -14.21 -15.12
N ARG A 69 13.58 -15.44 -14.97
CA ARG A 69 13.83 -16.57 -15.89
C ARG A 69 12.54 -17.29 -16.17
N GLY A 70 12.21 -17.43 -17.44
CA GLY A 70 10.96 -18.06 -17.88
C GLY A 70 11.15 -19.34 -18.68
N SER A 71 10.11 -20.19 -18.68
CA SER A 71 9.92 -21.26 -19.65
C SER A 71 8.51 -21.21 -20.26
N LEU A 72 8.40 -21.72 -21.47
CA LEU A 72 7.14 -21.82 -22.23
C LEU A 72 6.93 -23.30 -22.58
N THR A 73 5.75 -23.85 -22.30
CA THR A 73 5.40 -25.25 -22.62
C THR A 73 4.00 -25.36 -23.24
N PRO A 74 3.72 -26.35 -24.11
CA PRO A 74 2.38 -26.56 -24.66
C PRO A 74 1.32 -26.75 -23.55
N SER A 75 0.14 -26.17 -23.74
CA SER A 75 -0.97 -26.25 -22.80
C SER A 75 -2.33 -26.04 -23.49
N VAL A 76 -3.40 -26.01 -22.70
CA VAL A 76 -4.75 -25.64 -23.17
C VAL A 76 -5.36 -24.61 -22.23
N ASP A 77 -6.14 -23.68 -22.75
CA ASP A 77 -6.83 -22.70 -21.92
C ASP A 77 -8.03 -23.33 -21.16
N SER A 78 -8.73 -22.52 -20.36
CA SER A 78 -9.91 -22.98 -19.61
C SER A 78 -11.09 -23.45 -20.46
N ARG A 79 -11.05 -23.22 -21.78
CA ARG A 79 -12.06 -23.64 -22.78
C ARG A 79 -11.57 -24.78 -23.67
N GLY A 80 -10.38 -25.32 -23.41
CA GLY A 80 -9.78 -26.40 -24.19
C GLY A 80 -9.13 -25.95 -25.50
N GLN A 81 -8.91 -24.65 -25.71
CA GLN A 81 -8.21 -24.12 -26.88
C GLN A 81 -6.69 -24.23 -26.72
N PRO A 82 -5.92 -24.36 -27.82
CA PRO A 82 -4.46 -24.36 -27.76
C PRO A 82 -3.92 -23.12 -27.04
N ALA A 83 -2.99 -23.34 -26.11
CA ALA A 83 -2.33 -22.29 -25.34
C ALA A 83 -0.89 -22.67 -25.03
N ALA A 84 -0.10 -21.71 -24.56
CA ALA A 84 1.20 -21.95 -23.97
C ALA A 84 1.16 -21.61 -22.48
N LEU A 85 1.61 -22.55 -21.65
CA LEU A 85 1.86 -22.28 -20.24
C LEU A 85 3.22 -21.60 -20.10
N VAL A 86 3.20 -20.40 -19.54
CA VAL A 86 4.39 -19.63 -19.21
C VAL A 86 4.65 -19.76 -17.71
N ARG A 87 5.84 -20.19 -17.33
CA ARG A 87 6.29 -20.22 -15.94
C ARG A 87 7.48 -19.30 -15.79
N VAL A 88 7.42 -18.32 -14.90
CA VAL A 88 8.50 -17.37 -14.65
C VAL A 88 8.89 -17.36 -13.19
N VAL A 89 10.20 -17.37 -12.97
CA VAL A 89 10.85 -17.34 -11.66
C VAL A 89 11.57 -16.00 -11.54
N ALA A 90 11.24 -15.20 -10.53
CA ALA A 90 11.87 -13.91 -10.30
C ALA A 90 12.86 -13.96 -9.13
N THR A 91 14.01 -13.31 -9.30
CA THR A 91 15.05 -13.20 -8.26
C THR A 91 14.73 -12.15 -7.20
N ASP A 92 13.81 -11.23 -7.50
CA ASP A 92 13.30 -10.23 -6.56
C ASP A 92 11.81 -9.95 -6.81
N SER A 93 11.17 -9.31 -5.83
CA SER A 93 9.74 -9.01 -5.87
C SER A 93 9.38 -7.93 -6.90
N ARG A 94 10.29 -7.00 -7.21
CA ARG A 94 10.04 -5.90 -8.17
C ARG A 94 9.87 -6.46 -9.57
N ALA A 95 10.79 -7.33 -10.01
CA ALA A 95 10.76 -7.95 -11.34
C ALA A 95 9.49 -8.80 -11.53
N LEU A 96 9.02 -9.46 -10.46
CA LEU A 96 7.77 -10.20 -10.46
C LEU A 96 6.53 -9.30 -10.63
N TYR A 97 6.45 -8.20 -9.87
CA TYR A 97 5.33 -7.25 -9.96
C TYR A 97 5.32 -6.49 -11.29
N GLU A 98 6.49 -6.22 -11.86
CA GLU A 98 6.64 -5.65 -13.20
C GLU A 98 6.09 -6.61 -14.26
N LEU A 99 6.50 -7.89 -14.22
CA LEU A 99 5.97 -8.91 -15.13
C LEU A 99 4.44 -9.07 -14.95
N ARG A 100 3.95 -9.09 -13.71
CA ARG A 100 2.51 -9.12 -13.41
C ARG A 100 1.79 -7.94 -14.07
N ALA A 101 2.34 -6.72 -13.98
CA ALA A 101 1.77 -5.54 -14.60
C ALA A 101 1.74 -5.66 -16.13
N MET A 102 2.83 -6.15 -16.75
CA MET A 102 2.93 -6.38 -18.18
C MET A 102 1.93 -7.43 -18.69
N VAL A 103 1.69 -8.49 -17.91
CA VAL A 103 0.70 -9.53 -18.24
C VAL A 103 -0.71 -8.96 -18.18
N VAL A 104 -1.02 -8.16 -17.16
CA VAL A 104 -2.34 -7.52 -16.99
C VAL A 104 -2.61 -6.44 -18.05
N SER A 105 -1.61 -5.64 -18.43
CA SER A 105 -1.73 -4.59 -19.46
C SER A 105 -1.71 -5.14 -20.89
N GLY A 106 -1.36 -6.41 -21.07
CA GLY A 106 -1.11 -7.04 -22.35
C GLY A 106 0.24 -6.67 -23.00
N ASP A 107 1.09 -5.88 -22.32
CA ASP A 107 2.43 -5.53 -22.81
C ASP A 107 3.31 -6.77 -22.99
N PHE A 108 3.19 -7.75 -22.09
CA PHE A 108 3.91 -9.01 -22.20
C PHE A 108 3.62 -9.70 -23.54
N MET A 109 2.34 -9.83 -23.91
CA MET A 109 1.95 -10.50 -25.16
C MET A 109 2.35 -9.70 -26.40
N ARG A 110 2.29 -8.36 -26.33
CA ARG A 110 2.78 -7.48 -27.41
C ARG A 110 4.27 -7.70 -27.63
N GLU A 111 5.06 -7.70 -26.56
CA GLU A 111 6.50 -7.85 -26.64
C GLU A 111 6.91 -9.25 -27.10
N LEU A 112 6.30 -10.31 -26.54
CA LEU A 112 6.56 -11.69 -26.95
C LEU A 112 6.26 -11.91 -28.43
N THR A 113 5.13 -11.39 -28.90
CA THR A 113 4.73 -11.50 -30.31
C THR A 113 5.68 -10.69 -31.21
N ARG A 114 6.11 -9.50 -30.77
CA ARG A 114 7.07 -8.66 -31.49
C ARG A 114 8.41 -9.37 -31.69
N GLN A 115 8.92 -10.02 -30.64
CA GLN A 115 10.20 -10.74 -30.68
C GLN A 115 10.14 -11.99 -31.59
N LEU A 116 9.05 -12.75 -31.52
CA LEU A 116 8.83 -13.89 -32.41
C LEU A 116 8.77 -13.48 -33.89
N ARG A 117 8.10 -12.36 -34.20
CA ARG A 117 8.06 -11.80 -35.56
C ARG A 117 9.44 -11.38 -36.05
N ALA A 118 10.25 -10.75 -35.19
CA ALA A 118 11.60 -10.34 -35.53
C ALA A 118 12.48 -11.56 -35.88
N ASN A 119 12.39 -12.63 -35.09
CA ASN A 119 13.10 -13.88 -35.35
C ASN A 119 12.73 -14.50 -36.71
N VAL A 120 11.44 -14.55 -37.06
CA VAL A 120 10.99 -15.05 -38.38
C VAL A 120 11.56 -14.23 -39.54
N LYS A 121 11.57 -12.89 -39.41
CA LYS A 121 12.16 -12.00 -40.42
C LYS A 121 13.66 -12.25 -40.60
N GLU A 122 14.38 -12.48 -39.51
CA GLU A 122 15.83 -12.76 -39.53
C GLU A 122 16.17 -14.13 -40.14
N VAL A 123 15.43 -15.18 -39.77
CA VAL A 123 15.60 -16.52 -40.34
C VAL A 123 15.35 -16.52 -41.85
N ARG A 124 14.29 -15.84 -42.32
CA ARG A 124 14.00 -15.68 -43.74
C ARG A 124 15.10 -14.93 -44.48
N ARG A 125 15.60 -13.83 -43.90
CA ARG A 125 16.71 -13.06 -44.48
C ARG A 125 17.96 -13.93 -44.63
N SER A 126 18.27 -14.74 -43.63
CA SER A 126 19.42 -15.64 -43.64
C SER A 126 19.28 -16.74 -44.69
N GLN A 127 18.10 -17.35 -44.82
CA GLN A 127 17.81 -18.34 -45.87
C GLN A 127 17.86 -17.74 -47.28
N ARG A 128 17.38 -16.50 -47.48
CA ARG A 128 17.46 -15.81 -48.77
C ARG A 128 18.91 -15.54 -49.17
N VAL A 129 19.76 -15.10 -48.24
CA VAL A 129 21.19 -14.91 -48.47
C VAL A 129 21.88 -16.24 -48.82
N GLU A 130 21.56 -17.32 -48.13
CA GLU A 130 22.14 -18.64 -48.41
C GLU A 130 21.65 -19.23 -49.74
N SER A 131 20.38 -19.05 -50.09
CA SER A 131 19.80 -19.42 -51.39
C SER A 131 20.48 -18.65 -52.54
N MET A 132 20.71 -17.34 -52.38
CA MET A 132 21.47 -16.54 -53.34
C MET A 132 22.92 -17.01 -53.50
N ARG A 133 23.51 -17.57 -52.43
CA ARG A 133 24.88 -18.09 -52.44
C ARG A 133 25.01 -19.49 -53.06
N THR A 134 23.98 -20.33 -52.93
CA THR A 134 24.03 -21.77 -53.27
C THR A 134 23.17 -22.16 -54.47
N GLY A 135 22.28 -21.29 -54.95
CA GLY A 135 21.36 -21.56 -56.05
C GLY A 135 20.20 -22.51 -55.71
N ALA A 136 20.04 -22.90 -54.44
CA ALA A 136 18.96 -23.77 -53.98
C ALA A 136 17.65 -22.98 -53.82
N PRO A 137 16.48 -23.55 -54.16
CA PRO A 137 15.18 -22.88 -53.99
C PRO A 137 14.87 -22.61 -52.52
N THR A 138 14.31 -21.44 -52.22
CA THR A 138 13.81 -21.08 -50.89
C THR A 138 12.60 -21.95 -50.52
N SER A 139 12.57 -22.45 -49.28
CA SER A 139 11.50 -23.35 -48.79
C SER A 139 10.27 -22.63 -48.20
N LEU A 140 10.27 -21.29 -48.13
CA LEU A 140 9.18 -20.48 -47.57
C LEU A 140 8.51 -19.62 -48.67
N PRO A 141 7.16 -19.50 -48.69
CA PRO A 141 6.44 -18.65 -49.65
C PRO A 141 6.83 -17.16 -49.54
N ASP A 142 6.88 -16.46 -50.68
CA ASP A 142 7.33 -15.05 -50.82
C ASP A 142 6.27 -13.98 -50.47
N ASP A 143 5.11 -14.37 -49.92
CA ASP A 143 4.01 -13.40 -49.71
C ASP A 143 4.20 -12.61 -48.40
N ASP A 144 4.83 -11.43 -48.49
CA ASP A 144 4.98 -10.47 -47.39
C ASP A 144 3.62 -9.99 -46.83
N ARG A 145 2.52 -10.20 -47.59
CA ARG A 145 1.16 -9.77 -47.25
C ARG A 145 0.56 -10.45 -46.02
N ASP A 146 1.02 -11.64 -45.62
CA ASP A 146 0.47 -12.33 -44.43
C ASP A 146 1.16 -11.91 -43.12
N LEU A 147 2.34 -11.28 -43.19
CA LEU A 147 2.99 -10.69 -42.01
C LEU A 147 2.53 -9.25 -41.75
N ASP A 148 2.14 -8.52 -42.79
CA ASP A 148 1.65 -7.13 -42.68
C ASP A 148 0.15 -7.06 -42.32
N LYS A 149 -0.66 -8.10 -42.59
CA LYS A 149 -2.05 -8.19 -42.08
C LYS A 149 -2.14 -8.32 -40.56
N LEU A 150 -1.05 -8.71 -39.90
CA LEU A 150 -0.94 -8.87 -38.44
C LEU A 150 -0.72 -7.54 -37.69
N ASP A 151 -0.63 -6.41 -38.40
CA ASP A 151 -0.57 -5.06 -37.82
C ASP A 151 -1.98 -4.43 -37.64
N ASP A 152 -3.00 -4.92 -38.35
CA ASP A 152 -4.36 -4.34 -38.37
C ASP A 152 -5.33 -4.99 -37.34
N ASP A 153 -4.84 -5.96 -36.55
CA ASP A 153 -5.66 -6.80 -35.65
C ASP A 153 -6.04 -6.17 -34.30
N SER A 154 -5.66 -4.93 -34.04
CA SER A 154 -6.11 -4.21 -32.84
C SER A 154 -7.60 -3.83 -32.91
N ALA A 155 -8.18 -3.76 -34.11
CA ALA A 155 -9.57 -3.34 -34.33
C ALA A 155 -10.59 -4.50 -34.42
N ASN A 156 -10.17 -5.73 -34.70
CA ASN A 156 -11.06 -6.86 -35.05
C ASN A 156 -11.11 -8.03 -34.04
N GLY A 157 -10.48 -7.90 -32.86
CA GLY A 157 -10.53 -8.96 -31.83
C GLY A 157 -9.66 -10.19 -32.15
N SER A 158 -8.65 -10.04 -33.00
CA SER A 158 -7.76 -11.13 -33.42
C SER A 158 -6.45 -11.19 -32.63
N ALA A 159 -6.21 -10.25 -31.72
CA ALA A 159 -4.97 -10.16 -30.94
C ALA A 159 -4.73 -11.40 -30.06
N PRO A 160 -3.48 -11.81 -29.79
CA PRO A 160 -3.17 -12.82 -28.77
C PRO A 160 -3.37 -12.25 -27.36
N GLY A 161 -3.55 -13.11 -26.35
CA GLY A 161 -3.89 -12.67 -24.99
C GLY A 161 -3.65 -13.70 -23.89
N VAL A 162 -3.71 -13.29 -22.62
CA VAL A 162 -3.55 -14.17 -21.46
C VAL A 162 -4.91 -14.42 -20.80
N THR A 163 -5.20 -15.66 -20.43
CA THR A 163 -6.53 -16.06 -19.90
C THR A 163 -6.57 -16.14 -18.37
N GLU A 164 -5.52 -16.70 -17.78
CA GLU A 164 -5.41 -16.90 -16.34
C GLU A 164 -3.97 -16.73 -15.89
N MET A 165 -3.78 -16.14 -14.71
CA MET A 165 -2.49 -15.91 -14.08
C MET A 165 -2.56 -16.29 -12.60
N THR A 166 -1.57 -17.03 -12.13
CA THR A 166 -1.44 -17.51 -10.75
C THR A 166 -0.07 -17.13 -10.22
N MET A 167 -0.04 -16.56 -9.02
CA MET A 167 1.18 -16.24 -8.29
C MET A 167 1.35 -17.22 -7.12
N MET A 168 2.56 -17.75 -6.97
CA MET A 168 2.89 -18.74 -5.95
C MET A 168 4.20 -18.37 -5.25
N ASP A 169 4.31 -18.75 -3.97
CA ASP A 169 5.57 -18.71 -3.24
C ASP A 169 6.42 -19.98 -3.50
N ASP A 170 7.55 -20.10 -2.82
CA ASP A 170 8.47 -21.25 -2.92
C ASP A 170 7.84 -22.58 -2.46
N ASP A 171 6.78 -22.52 -1.64
CA ASP A 171 6.08 -23.67 -1.06
C ASP A 171 4.79 -24.03 -1.86
N ASP A 172 4.67 -23.53 -3.09
CA ASP A 172 3.50 -23.66 -3.98
C ASP A 172 2.18 -23.14 -3.37
N ASN A 173 2.26 -22.26 -2.36
CA ASN A 173 1.06 -21.61 -1.83
C ASN A 173 0.59 -20.54 -2.80
N ILE A 174 -0.65 -20.71 -3.28
CA ILE A 174 -1.30 -19.73 -4.15
C ILE A 174 -1.70 -18.53 -3.31
N TRP A 175 -1.10 -17.37 -3.59
CA TRP A 175 -1.44 -16.12 -2.91
C TRP A 175 -2.24 -15.16 -3.78
N GLU A 176 -2.22 -15.33 -5.11
CA GLU A 176 -3.10 -14.59 -6.03
C GLU A 176 -3.46 -15.43 -7.26
N ARG A 177 -4.74 -15.39 -7.67
CA ARG A 177 -5.21 -15.94 -8.95
C ARG A 177 -6.10 -14.92 -9.66
N ILE A 178 -5.74 -14.55 -10.87
CA ILE A 178 -6.42 -13.56 -11.70
C ILE A 178 -6.91 -14.22 -12.98
N ARG A 179 -8.18 -14.03 -13.31
CA ARG A 179 -8.73 -14.30 -14.64
C ARG A 179 -8.68 -13.01 -15.44
N LEU A 180 -8.02 -13.05 -16.58
CA LEU A 180 -7.88 -11.91 -17.48
C LEU A 180 -8.91 -12.05 -18.61
N MET A 181 -9.64 -10.98 -18.87
CA MET A 181 -10.59 -10.93 -19.98
C MET A 181 -9.78 -10.80 -21.26
N LEU A 182 -10.00 -11.74 -22.19
CA LEU A 182 -9.37 -11.68 -23.49
C LEU A 182 -9.90 -10.46 -24.27
N PRO A 183 -9.06 -9.75 -25.03
CA PRO A 183 -9.44 -8.54 -25.77
C PRO A 183 -10.70 -8.66 -26.65
N TRP A 184 -11.03 -9.88 -27.09
CA TRP A 184 -12.18 -10.19 -27.96
C TRP A 184 -13.41 -10.73 -27.24
N GLU A 185 -13.38 -10.79 -25.91
CA GLU A 185 -14.53 -11.15 -25.09
C GLU A 185 -15.33 -9.92 -24.67
N GLU A 186 -15.94 -9.22 -25.63
CA GLU A 186 -17.02 -8.30 -25.32
C GLU A 186 -18.27 -9.10 -24.92
N LYS A 187 -18.40 -9.36 -23.61
CA LYS A 187 -19.65 -9.88 -23.05
C LYS A 187 -20.71 -8.79 -23.08
N SER A 188 -21.93 -9.14 -23.50
CA SER A 188 -23.07 -8.24 -23.38
C SER A 188 -23.23 -7.78 -21.93
N GLU A 189 -23.68 -6.53 -21.70
CA GLU A 189 -23.96 -5.99 -20.36
C GLU A 189 -24.83 -6.93 -19.51
N LYS A 190 -25.75 -7.67 -20.17
CA LYS A 190 -26.60 -8.67 -19.54
C LYS A 190 -25.80 -9.88 -19.02
N ASP A 191 -24.83 -10.35 -19.79
CA ASP A 191 -23.99 -11.49 -19.41
C ASP A 191 -23.00 -11.12 -18.31
N ARG A 192 -22.39 -9.92 -18.39
CA ARG A 192 -21.61 -9.33 -17.29
C ARG A 192 -22.42 -9.26 -16.00
N ARG A 193 -23.65 -8.73 -16.06
CA ARG A 193 -24.53 -8.62 -14.90
C ARG A 193 -24.89 -9.99 -14.29
N ASN A 194 -25.09 -11.00 -15.13
CA ASN A 194 -25.40 -12.36 -14.67
C ASN A 194 -24.18 -13.08 -14.07
N GLU A 195 -22.98 -12.83 -14.59
CA GLU A 195 -21.74 -13.36 -14.05
C GLU A 195 -21.39 -12.72 -12.71
N VAL A 196 -21.45 -11.39 -12.60
CA VAL A 196 -21.27 -10.67 -11.34
C VAL A 196 -22.28 -11.12 -10.29
N LYS A 197 -23.54 -11.39 -10.67
CA LYS A 197 -24.53 -11.98 -9.76
C LYS A 197 -24.15 -13.38 -9.30
N ARG A 198 -23.62 -14.23 -10.18
CA ARG A 198 -23.16 -15.58 -9.81
C ARG A 198 -21.95 -15.53 -8.87
N GLU A 199 -20.99 -14.66 -9.14
CA GLU A 199 -19.82 -14.45 -8.28
C GLU A 199 -20.22 -13.87 -6.92
N LEU A 200 -21.11 -12.88 -6.88
CA LEU A 200 -21.65 -12.32 -5.64
C LEU A 200 -22.34 -13.38 -4.79
N ASN A 201 -23.16 -14.24 -5.40
CA ASN A 201 -23.83 -15.33 -4.69
C ASN A 201 -22.82 -16.36 -4.17
N SER A 202 -21.78 -16.69 -4.94
CA SER A 202 -20.69 -17.57 -4.50
C SER A 202 -19.94 -16.98 -3.31
N CYS A 203 -19.58 -15.69 -3.35
CA CYS A 203 -18.93 -15.01 -2.22
C CYS A 203 -19.83 -14.92 -0.98
N ILE A 204 -21.14 -14.67 -1.16
CA ILE A 204 -22.10 -14.69 -0.04
C ILE A 204 -22.16 -16.08 0.60
N GLN A 205 -22.13 -17.14 -0.21
CA GLN A 205 -22.14 -18.51 0.28
C GLN A 205 -20.85 -18.86 1.02
N GLN A 206 -19.68 -18.55 0.45
CA GLN A 206 -18.38 -18.74 1.13
C GLN A 206 -18.27 -17.95 2.43
N ARG A 207 -18.81 -16.72 2.48
CA ARG A 207 -18.86 -15.91 3.70
C ARG A 207 -19.74 -16.54 4.78
N THR A 208 -20.85 -17.16 4.37
CA THR A 208 -21.75 -17.88 5.29
C THR A 208 -21.04 -19.11 5.85
N GLU A 209 -20.41 -19.92 4.99
CA GLU A 209 -19.63 -21.09 5.42
C GLU A 209 -18.46 -20.73 6.34
N MET A 210 -17.74 -19.63 6.06
CA MET A 210 -16.69 -19.14 6.96
C MET A 210 -17.22 -18.69 8.31
N ARG A 211 -18.42 -18.07 8.34
CA ARG A 211 -19.07 -17.65 9.58
C ARG A 211 -19.47 -18.86 10.43
N ASP A 212 -19.99 -19.90 9.80
CA ASP A 212 -20.38 -21.14 10.48
C ASP A 212 -19.13 -21.85 11.04
N ARG A 213 -18.03 -21.90 10.28
CA ARG A 213 -16.73 -22.42 10.75
C ARG A 213 -16.16 -21.62 11.92
N LEU A 214 -16.28 -20.29 11.90
CA LEU A 214 -15.84 -19.45 13.01
C LEU A 214 -16.67 -19.71 14.27
N ALA A 215 -17.99 -19.84 14.13
CA ALA A 215 -18.88 -20.20 15.24
C ALA A 215 -18.54 -21.59 15.82
N GLU A 216 -18.19 -22.56 14.98
CA GLU A 216 -17.74 -23.89 15.41
C GLU A 216 -16.40 -23.83 16.18
N ILE A 217 -15.44 -23.02 15.70
CA ILE A 217 -14.17 -22.79 16.39
C ILE A 217 -14.39 -22.09 17.74
N GLU A 218 -15.24 -21.07 17.78
CA GLU A 218 -15.57 -20.34 19.02
C GLU A 218 -16.26 -21.25 20.05
N ALA A 219 -17.20 -22.10 19.59
CA ALA A 219 -17.83 -23.11 20.44
C ALA A 219 -16.79 -24.08 21.02
N LYS A 220 -15.86 -24.56 20.19
CA LYS A 220 -14.78 -25.46 20.61
C LYS A 220 -13.78 -24.78 21.56
N CYS A 221 -13.46 -23.52 21.35
CA CYS A 221 -12.65 -22.72 22.28
C CYS A 221 -13.35 -22.55 23.62
N THR A 222 -14.66 -22.32 23.63
CA THR A 222 -15.46 -22.20 24.86
C THR A 222 -15.48 -23.53 25.61
N GLU A 223 -15.73 -24.64 24.92
CA GLU A 223 -15.69 -25.99 25.48
C GLU A 223 -14.31 -26.31 26.10
N LEU A 224 -13.21 -26.02 25.38
CA LEU A 224 -11.85 -26.23 25.89
C LEU A 224 -11.52 -25.33 27.09
N THR A 225 -12.08 -24.12 27.12
CA THR A 225 -11.91 -23.19 28.25
C THR A 225 -12.66 -23.69 29.49
N GLU A 226 -13.87 -24.25 29.33
CA GLU A 226 -14.60 -24.91 30.41
C GLU A 226 -13.90 -26.18 30.90
N GLN A 227 -13.33 -26.98 29.99
CA GLN A 227 -12.48 -28.13 30.35
C GLN A 227 -11.22 -27.70 31.14
N LEU A 228 -10.56 -26.62 30.72
CA LEU A 228 -9.44 -26.04 31.48
C LEU A 228 -9.87 -25.51 32.86
N ALA A 229 -11.03 -24.85 32.95
CA ALA A 229 -11.56 -24.33 34.21
C ALA A 229 -11.96 -25.44 35.19
N THR A 230 -12.50 -26.55 34.69
CA THR A 230 -12.84 -27.73 35.50
C THR A 230 -11.60 -28.50 35.96
N MET A 231 -10.57 -28.59 35.12
CA MET A 231 -9.25 -29.12 35.51
C MET A 231 -8.52 -28.21 36.51
N SER A 232 -8.70 -26.89 36.43
CA SER A 232 -8.13 -25.94 37.39
C SER A 232 -8.84 -26.00 38.75
N LYS A 233 -10.17 -26.23 38.77
CA LYS A 233 -10.96 -26.36 40.01
C LYS A 233 -10.67 -27.63 40.81
N SER A 234 -10.02 -28.65 40.24
CA SER A 234 -9.59 -29.83 41.01
C SER A 234 -8.27 -29.65 41.76
N THR A 235 -7.66 -28.46 41.76
CA THR A 235 -6.28 -28.28 42.26
C THR A 235 -6.10 -27.28 43.42
N GLU A 236 -7.08 -26.51 43.90
CA GLU A 236 -6.84 -25.59 45.04
C GLU A 236 -7.97 -25.50 46.08
N GLU A 237 -7.55 -25.73 47.35
CA GLU A 237 -8.22 -25.50 48.64
C GLU A 237 -8.08 -24.02 49.11
N PRO A 238 -8.81 -23.57 50.17
CA PRO A 238 -9.61 -22.36 50.05
C PRO A 238 -9.17 -21.11 50.84
N ALA A 239 -9.88 -20.02 50.49
CA ALA A 239 -10.34 -18.88 51.30
C ALA A 239 -9.45 -17.62 51.37
N ALA A 240 -9.99 -16.48 50.92
CA ALA A 240 -10.74 -15.57 51.80
C ALA A 240 -11.39 -14.40 51.02
N GLU A 241 -12.71 -14.34 51.19
CA GLU A 241 -13.67 -13.23 51.26
C GLU A 241 -13.63 -11.98 50.33
N VAL A 242 -14.86 -11.70 49.89
CA VAL A 242 -15.35 -10.73 48.91
C VAL A 242 -15.68 -9.41 49.60
N SER A 243 -15.50 -8.29 48.91
CA SER A 243 -16.43 -7.17 49.03
C SER A 243 -16.75 -6.57 47.66
N ASP A 244 -18.04 -6.57 47.38
CA ASP A 244 -18.79 -6.16 46.21
C ASP A 244 -18.70 -4.65 45.92
N SER A 245 -18.60 -4.25 44.66
CA SER A 245 -19.43 -3.16 44.14
C SER A 245 -19.50 -3.19 42.61
N SER A 246 -20.73 -3.27 42.14
CA SER A 246 -21.20 -3.17 40.76
C SER A 246 -20.88 -1.82 40.11
N ALA A 247 -20.42 -1.80 38.86
CA ALA A 247 -20.61 -0.66 37.97
C ALA A 247 -20.71 -1.06 36.49
N SER A 248 -21.71 -0.46 35.88
CA SER A 248 -22.16 -0.43 34.49
C SER A 248 -21.12 -0.61 33.38
N SER A 249 -21.56 -1.25 32.30
CA SER A 249 -20.99 -1.20 30.95
C SER A 249 -20.79 0.25 30.50
N ASP A 250 -19.53 0.71 30.52
CA ASP A 250 -19.18 2.05 30.05
C ASP A 250 -18.71 2.00 28.60
N ALA A 251 -19.29 2.88 27.79
CA ALA A 251 -18.86 3.16 26.44
C ALA A 251 -17.51 3.88 26.57
N GLY A 252 -16.43 3.22 26.14
CA GLY A 252 -15.05 3.67 26.39
C GLY A 252 -14.87 5.17 26.19
N ASP A 253 -14.49 5.83 27.28
CA ASP A 253 -14.07 7.22 27.30
C ASP A 253 -13.04 7.48 26.18
N PRO A 254 -13.10 8.64 25.50
CA PRO A 254 -12.06 9.03 24.56
C PRO A 254 -10.76 9.21 25.33
N VAL A 255 -9.76 8.40 24.96
CA VAL A 255 -8.38 8.45 25.47
C VAL A 255 -7.96 9.92 25.63
N GLY A 256 -7.64 10.32 26.86
CA GLY A 256 -7.11 11.65 27.17
C GLY A 256 -5.84 11.95 26.36
N PRO A 257 -5.34 13.20 26.37
CA PRO A 257 -4.07 13.49 25.70
C PRO A 257 -2.99 12.55 26.22
N VAL A 258 -2.48 11.67 25.36
CA VAL A 258 -1.19 11.02 25.60
C VAL A 258 -0.23 12.18 25.76
N ALA A 259 0.39 12.30 26.94
CA ALA A 259 1.33 13.37 27.21
C ALA A 259 2.34 13.39 26.05
N ALA A 260 2.39 14.51 25.31
CA ALA A 260 3.44 14.73 24.36
C ALA A 260 4.77 14.49 25.07
N ASN A 261 5.68 13.72 24.47
CA ASN A 261 7.06 13.64 24.91
C ASN A 261 7.68 15.03 24.76
N HIS A 262 7.42 15.93 25.72
CA HIS A 262 7.94 17.29 25.72
C HIS A 262 9.43 17.21 26.00
N VAL A 263 10.23 17.27 24.95
CA VAL A 263 11.70 17.31 25.05
C VAL A 263 12.13 18.74 24.79
N ALA A 264 12.62 19.41 25.83
CA ALA A 264 13.30 20.69 25.72
C ALA A 264 14.78 20.46 25.41
N LEU A 265 15.29 21.06 24.32
CA LEU A 265 16.67 20.87 23.87
C LEU A 265 17.71 21.33 24.91
N GLU A 266 17.35 22.30 25.75
CA GLU A 266 18.20 22.81 26.83
C GLU A 266 18.30 21.86 28.04
N GLU A 267 17.36 20.92 28.18
CA GLU A 267 17.34 19.92 29.24
C GLU A 267 18.11 18.64 28.87
N LEU A 268 18.64 18.56 27.64
CA LEU A 268 19.41 17.41 27.19
C LEU A 268 20.72 17.28 27.97
N THR A 269 20.97 16.09 28.53
CA THR A 269 22.21 15.83 29.25
C THR A 269 23.40 15.73 28.29
N PRO A 270 24.64 15.93 28.77
CA PRO A 270 25.83 15.73 27.95
C PRO A 270 25.90 14.34 27.28
N GLU A 271 25.44 13.29 27.97
CA GLU A 271 25.37 11.93 27.44
C GLU A 271 24.34 11.81 26.31
N GLN A 272 23.18 12.45 26.46
CA GLN A 272 22.15 12.49 25.42
C GLN A 272 22.62 13.23 24.16
N LEU A 273 23.32 14.34 24.33
CA LEU A 273 23.94 15.07 23.22
C LEU A 273 25.01 14.25 22.51
N GLU A 274 25.78 13.45 23.25
CA GLU A 274 26.76 12.55 22.65
C GLU A 274 26.07 11.40 21.87
N MET A 275 24.99 10.83 22.41
CA MET A 275 24.17 9.85 21.67
C MET A 275 23.62 10.40 20.36
N VAL A 276 23.21 11.68 20.32
CA VAL A 276 22.75 12.34 19.09
C VAL A 276 23.89 12.39 18.06
N LYS A 277 25.10 12.77 18.47
CA LYS A 277 26.27 12.81 17.56
C LYS A 277 26.65 11.42 17.06
N ASP A 278 26.72 10.44 17.96
CA ASP A 278 27.07 9.05 17.63
C ASP A 278 26.05 8.46 16.65
N LEU A 279 24.76 8.67 16.92
CA LEU A 279 23.70 8.21 16.04
C LEU A 279 23.70 8.94 14.69
N SER A 280 24.03 10.22 14.66
CA SER A 280 24.18 10.99 13.42
C SER A 280 25.30 10.41 12.55
N ALA A 281 26.44 10.07 13.16
CA ALA A 281 27.54 9.42 12.46
C ALA A 281 27.14 8.03 11.91
N ALA A 282 26.43 7.23 12.71
CA ALA A 282 25.92 5.92 12.28
C ALA A 282 24.91 6.05 11.12
N TYR A 283 24.00 7.02 11.19
CA TYR A 283 23.03 7.30 10.14
C TYR A 283 23.69 7.70 8.82
N LEU A 284 24.70 8.58 8.88
CA LEU A 284 25.49 8.96 7.70
C LEU A 284 26.28 7.76 7.14
N ALA A 285 26.88 6.93 7.99
CA ALA A 285 27.60 5.73 7.58
C ALA A 285 26.68 4.70 6.87
N ALA A 286 25.39 4.68 7.20
CA ALA A 286 24.38 3.87 6.54
C ALA A 286 23.88 4.46 5.21
N GLY A 287 24.50 5.53 4.71
CA GLY A 287 24.12 6.21 3.47
C GLY A 287 23.01 7.25 3.64
N GLY A 288 22.74 7.67 4.88
CA GLY A 288 21.80 8.74 5.17
C GLY A 288 22.36 10.12 4.78
N GLU A 289 21.46 11.08 4.63
CA GLU A 289 21.80 12.49 4.39
C GLU A 289 21.13 13.35 5.46
N LEU A 290 21.85 14.35 5.97
CA LEU A 290 21.39 15.28 7.00
C LEU A 290 21.54 16.72 6.51
N ASP A 291 20.53 17.54 6.81
CA ASP A 291 20.50 18.98 6.53
C ASP A 291 20.85 19.79 7.78
N GLU A 292 20.59 21.11 7.76
CA GLU A 292 20.85 22.01 8.90
C GLU A 292 20.05 21.68 10.17
N TYR A 293 18.99 20.85 10.06
CA TYR A 293 18.20 20.36 11.19
C TYR A 293 18.43 18.87 11.46
N GLY A 294 19.49 18.29 10.87
CA GLY A 294 19.82 16.87 10.97
C GLY A 294 19.91 16.36 12.41
N ASP A 295 20.47 17.13 13.33
CA ASP A 295 20.57 16.74 14.74
C ASP A 295 19.19 16.53 15.39
N ILE A 296 18.19 17.34 15.01
CA ILE A 296 16.81 17.22 15.51
C ILE A 296 16.12 16.02 14.86
N PHE A 297 16.32 15.83 13.56
CA PHE A 297 15.84 14.64 12.87
C PHE A 297 16.38 13.37 13.54
N ILE A 298 17.66 13.35 13.94
CA ILE A 298 18.28 12.23 14.65
C ILE A 298 17.76 12.09 16.09
N LEU A 299 17.58 13.21 16.81
CA LEU A 299 17.01 13.22 18.15
C LEU A 299 15.67 12.47 18.21
N ARG A 300 14.81 12.64 17.19
CA ARG A 300 13.51 11.94 17.12
C ARG A 300 13.63 10.42 17.22
N PHE A 301 14.68 9.80 16.66
CA PHE A 301 14.90 8.36 16.76
C PHE A 301 15.27 7.91 18.18
N LEU A 302 16.00 8.75 18.92
CA LEU A 302 16.36 8.47 20.31
C LEU A 302 15.13 8.58 21.20
N VAL A 303 14.32 9.63 21.01
CA VAL A 303 13.08 9.85 21.77
C VAL A 303 12.07 8.73 21.51
N ASP A 304 11.82 8.35 20.24
CA ASP A 304 10.93 7.23 19.83
C ASP A 304 11.29 5.88 20.49
N ARG A 305 12.55 5.73 20.92
CA ARG A 305 13.08 4.50 21.51
C ARG A 305 13.44 4.65 22.98
N ASP A 306 12.92 5.65 23.67
CA ASP A 306 13.20 5.94 25.08
C ASP A 306 14.70 5.96 25.38
N TRP A 307 15.49 6.59 24.50
CA TRP A 307 16.95 6.67 24.58
C TRP A 307 17.68 5.30 24.56
N LYS A 308 17.02 4.22 24.10
CA LYS A 308 17.64 2.91 23.90
C LYS A 308 18.44 2.91 22.61
N TYR A 309 19.71 3.33 22.70
CA TYR A 309 20.61 3.58 21.57
C TYR A 309 20.57 2.49 20.48
N GLU A 310 20.77 1.21 20.80
CA GLU A 310 20.79 0.14 19.78
C GLU A 310 19.47 -0.01 19.02
N LYS A 311 18.33 0.28 19.65
CA LYS A 311 17.02 0.27 18.97
C LYS A 311 16.84 1.50 18.08
N ALA A 312 17.28 2.66 18.56
CA ALA A 312 17.27 3.91 17.79
C ALA A 312 18.15 3.78 16.55
N LYS A 313 19.40 3.30 16.72
CA LYS A 313 20.37 3.01 15.67
C LYS A 313 19.79 2.11 14.60
N LYS A 314 19.21 0.97 14.97
CA LYS A 314 18.58 0.06 14.01
C LYS A 314 17.46 0.73 13.19
N LYS A 315 16.62 1.56 13.81
CA LYS A 315 15.54 2.30 13.11
C LYS A 315 16.13 3.39 12.21
N ALA A 316 17.13 4.11 12.67
CA ALA A 316 17.82 5.16 11.93
C ALA A 316 18.52 4.60 10.67
N GLU A 317 19.29 3.52 10.80
CA GLU A 317 19.97 2.86 9.67
C GLU A 317 18.96 2.31 8.65
N ALA A 318 17.88 1.68 9.13
CA ALA A 318 16.80 1.21 8.25
C ALA A 318 16.13 2.38 7.51
N THR A 319 15.98 3.52 8.17
CA THR A 319 15.41 4.74 7.59
C THR A 319 16.36 5.36 6.56
N ALA A 320 17.65 5.50 6.87
CA ALA A 320 18.68 5.95 5.92
C ALA A 320 18.64 5.13 4.62
N ALA A 321 18.63 3.81 4.76
CA ALA A 321 18.61 2.90 3.64
C ALA A 321 17.28 3.00 2.84
N TRP A 322 16.15 3.19 3.52
CA TRP A 322 14.87 3.43 2.84
C TRP A 322 14.87 4.75 2.08
N ARG A 323 15.32 5.85 2.71
CA ARG A 323 15.35 7.18 2.10
C ARG A 323 16.21 7.23 0.84
N ALA A 324 17.36 6.56 0.87
CA ALA A 324 18.24 6.43 -0.29
C ALA A 324 17.57 5.69 -1.45
N ARG A 325 16.74 4.68 -1.18
CA ARG A 325 16.03 3.90 -2.21
C ARG A 325 14.74 4.54 -2.69
N SER A 326 14.04 5.32 -1.84
CA SER A 326 12.76 5.95 -2.16
C SER A 326 12.90 7.30 -2.85
N GLY A 327 14.08 7.94 -2.78
CA GLY A 327 14.33 9.24 -3.40
C GLY A 327 13.88 10.45 -2.58
N VAL A 328 13.36 10.24 -1.37
CA VAL A 328 12.81 11.31 -0.51
C VAL A 328 13.87 12.31 -0.03
N ASN A 329 15.16 11.93 -0.03
CA ASN A 329 16.26 12.89 0.19
C ASN A 329 16.24 14.03 -0.84
N GLY A 330 15.84 13.74 -2.09
CA GLY A 330 15.66 14.76 -3.12
C GLY A 330 14.50 15.71 -2.83
N PHE A 331 13.43 15.23 -2.21
CA PHE A 331 12.30 16.06 -1.79
C PHE A 331 12.71 16.98 -0.66
N ARG A 332 13.40 16.44 0.35
CA ARG A 332 13.93 17.20 1.48
C ARG A 332 14.82 18.36 1.03
N LYS A 333 15.72 18.12 0.07
CA LYS A 333 16.58 19.16 -0.51
C LYS A 333 15.80 20.27 -1.22
N GLN A 334 14.74 19.93 -1.94
CA GLN A 334 13.90 20.93 -2.60
C GLN A 334 13.20 21.81 -1.57
N ILE A 335 12.68 21.22 -0.49
CA ILE A 335 12.02 21.93 0.61
C ILE A 335 13.01 22.85 1.34
N ALA A 336 14.20 22.35 1.67
CA ALA A 336 15.29 23.16 2.23
C ALA A 336 15.73 24.30 1.28
N GLY A 337 15.65 24.07 -0.04
CA GLY A 337 15.88 25.06 -1.09
C GLY A 337 14.75 26.09 -1.26
N GLY A 338 13.68 26.00 -0.49
CA GLY A 338 12.57 26.96 -0.50
C GLY A 338 11.36 26.56 -1.33
N LEU A 339 11.22 25.28 -1.73
CA LEU A 339 10.01 24.78 -2.39
C LEU A 339 8.78 25.07 -1.52
N ALA A 340 7.85 25.86 -2.05
CA ALA A 340 6.60 26.14 -1.37
C ALA A 340 5.66 24.93 -1.48
N TYR A 341 4.80 24.73 -0.49
CA TYR A 341 3.90 23.58 -0.43
C TYR A 341 2.99 23.48 -1.68
N HIS A 342 2.51 24.61 -2.21
CA HIS A 342 1.69 24.65 -3.43
C HIS A 342 2.47 24.34 -4.73
N GLU A 343 3.79 24.20 -4.66
CA GLU A 343 4.67 23.85 -5.79
C GLU A 343 4.98 22.35 -5.84
N ILE A 344 4.54 21.58 -4.83
CA ILE A 344 4.71 20.12 -4.81
C ILE A 344 4.06 19.53 -6.08
N PRO A 345 4.77 18.65 -6.83
CA PRO A 345 4.23 18.03 -8.03
C PRO A 345 2.90 17.32 -7.75
N ASN A 346 1.92 17.55 -8.63
CA ASN A 346 0.58 16.96 -8.57
C ASN A 346 -0.25 17.34 -7.31
N ILE A 347 0.19 18.32 -6.52
CA ILE A 347 -0.53 18.73 -5.31
C ILE A 347 -1.88 19.38 -5.66
N LYS A 348 -1.95 20.04 -6.83
CA LYS A 348 -3.16 20.70 -7.31
C LYS A 348 -4.30 19.69 -7.47
N GLU A 349 -3.99 18.57 -8.11
CA GLU A 349 -4.88 17.46 -8.36
C GLU A 349 -5.39 16.89 -7.03
N LEU A 350 -4.51 16.69 -6.05
CA LEU A 350 -4.91 16.26 -4.71
C LEU A 350 -5.92 17.25 -4.09
N PHE A 351 -5.60 18.54 -4.09
CA PHE A 351 -6.44 19.59 -3.49
C PHE A 351 -7.80 19.76 -4.18
N THR A 352 -7.94 19.34 -5.43
CA THR A 352 -9.24 19.32 -6.11
C THR A 352 -10.04 18.04 -5.89
N SER A 353 -9.44 17.03 -5.25
CA SER A 353 -10.07 15.75 -4.94
C SER A 353 -10.40 15.60 -3.46
N VAL A 354 -9.68 16.27 -2.56
CA VAL A 354 -9.87 16.24 -1.10
C VAL A 354 -9.47 17.59 -0.49
N ALA A 355 -10.18 18.04 0.54
CA ALA A 355 -9.76 19.19 1.33
C ALA A 355 -8.72 18.80 2.38
N VAL A 356 -7.58 19.48 2.35
CA VAL A 356 -6.43 19.26 3.23
C VAL A 356 -5.93 20.62 3.70
N ALA A 357 -5.95 20.86 5.00
CA ALA A 357 -5.33 21.99 5.64
C ALA A 357 -4.14 21.56 6.53
N ASN A 358 -2.94 21.51 5.95
CA ASN A 358 -1.69 21.25 6.67
C ASN A 358 -1.18 22.43 7.49
N CYS A 359 -0.54 22.14 8.62
CA CYS A 359 0.15 23.14 9.44
C CYS A 359 -0.73 24.35 9.79
N HIS A 360 -2.03 24.12 9.97
CA HIS A 360 -3.07 25.13 10.11
C HIS A 360 -2.78 26.08 11.27
N SER A 361 -2.64 25.54 12.47
CA SER A 361 -2.46 26.28 13.72
C SER A 361 -1.70 25.39 14.71
N ARG A 362 -1.75 25.73 15.99
CA ARG A 362 -0.97 25.05 17.03
C ARG A 362 -1.84 24.62 18.20
N THR A 363 -1.47 23.52 18.85
CA THR A 363 -1.98 23.18 20.17
C THR A 363 -1.34 24.06 21.24
N ARG A 364 -1.80 23.93 22.50
CA ARG A 364 -1.15 24.57 23.66
C ARG A 364 0.25 24.05 23.93
N SER A 365 0.52 22.78 23.59
CA SER A 365 1.87 22.21 23.59
C SER A 365 2.71 22.70 22.40
N GLY A 366 2.10 23.43 21.47
CA GLY A 366 2.74 24.03 20.31
C GLY A 366 2.75 23.16 19.05
N ASP A 367 2.32 21.90 19.14
CA ASP A 367 2.22 20.93 18.05
C ASP A 367 1.44 21.48 16.85
N LEU A 368 1.89 21.16 15.65
CA LEU A 368 1.26 21.59 14.40
C LEU A 368 -0.06 20.84 14.20
N LEU A 369 -1.16 21.58 13.99
CA LEU A 369 -2.46 21.00 13.67
C LEU A 369 -2.62 20.85 12.15
N THR A 370 -2.95 19.66 11.70
CA THR A 370 -3.31 19.35 10.31
C THR A 370 -4.73 18.81 10.24
N PHE A 371 -5.52 19.31 9.28
CA PHE A 371 -6.91 18.90 9.07
C PHE A 371 -7.08 18.26 7.70
N ILE A 372 -7.68 17.07 7.64
CA ILE A 372 -7.89 16.34 6.39
C ILE A 372 -9.36 15.91 6.32
N ASP A 373 -10.14 16.48 5.41
CA ASP A 373 -11.53 16.06 5.23
C ASP A 373 -11.62 14.91 4.22
N TYR A 374 -11.28 13.70 4.65
CA TYR A 374 -11.48 12.50 3.82
C TYR A 374 -12.95 12.32 3.39
N GLY A 375 -13.92 12.92 4.09
CA GLY A 375 -15.33 12.90 3.77
C GLY A 375 -15.64 13.64 2.47
N SER A 376 -14.79 14.61 2.12
CA SER A 376 -14.86 15.36 0.87
C SER A 376 -14.19 14.65 -0.32
N LEU A 377 -13.55 13.50 -0.09
CA LEU A 377 -12.77 12.82 -1.11
C LEU A 377 -13.67 12.36 -2.28
N ASP A 378 -13.49 12.96 -3.45
CA ASP A 378 -14.05 12.44 -4.69
C ASP A 378 -13.18 11.27 -5.17
N VAL A 379 -13.57 10.05 -4.78
CA VAL A 379 -12.87 8.82 -5.13
C VAL A 379 -12.72 8.66 -6.65
N THR A 380 -13.75 9.00 -7.44
CA THR A 380 -13.70 8.83 -8.90
C THR A 380 -12.68 9.78 -9.51
N LYS A 381 -12.73 11.06 -9.13
CA LYS A 381 -11.80 12.08 -9.60
C LYS A 381 -10.38 11.79 -9.13
N PHE A 382 -10.20 11.41 -7.88
CA PHE A 382 -8.93 11.04 -7.28
C PHE A 382 -8.22 9.93 -8.05
N PHE A 383 -8.91 8.83 -8.35
CA PHE A 383 -8.33 7.73 -9.14
C PHE A 383 -8.12 8.07 -10.63
N LYS A 384 -8.84 9.06 -11.16
CA LYS A 384 -8.67 9.52 -12.54
C LYS A 384 -7.45 10.44 -12.69
N MET A 385 -7.19 11.28 -11.70
CA MET A 385 -6.12 12.29 -11.77
C MET A 385 -4.78 11.81 -11.21
N LEU A 386 -4.82 10.91 -10.22
CA LEU A 386 -3.62 10.45 -9.52
C LEU A 386 -3.48 8.94 -9.62
N ASP A 387 -2.35 8.51 -10.22
CA ASP A 387 -1.91 7.13 -10.17
C ASP A 387 -1.28 6.78 -8.80
N ASN A 388 -0.81 5.53 -8.66
CA ASN A 388 -0.24 5.07 -7.39
C ASN A 388 1.11 5.73 -7.08
N THR A 389 1.94 5.98 -8.09
CA THR A 389 3.28 6.56 -7.95
C THR A 389 3.16 8.03 -7.59
N GLN A 390 2.35 8.80 -8.33
CA GLN A 390 2.09 10.20 -8.05
C GLN A 390 1.53 10.39 -6.65
N TYR A 391 0.55 9.56 -6.24
CA TYR A 391 -0.01 9.66 -4.91
C TYR A 391 1.01 9.29 -3.81
N PHE A 392 1.85 8.27 -4.05
CA PHE A 392 2.93 7.90 -3.14
C PHE A 392 3.95 9.04 -2.98
N ASP A 393 4.36 9.67 -4.08
CA ASP A 393 5.30 10.80 -4.07
C ASP A 393 4.72 12.01 -3.34
N ILE A 394 3.45 12.37 -3.61
CA ILE A 394 2.77 13.45 -2.87
C ILE A 394 2.79 13.18 -1.37
N ASN A 395 2.48 11.95 -0.93
CA ASN A 395 2.49 11.63 0.50
C ASN A 395 3.88 11.76 1.12
N ASN A 396 4.92 11.30 0.43
CA ASN A 396 6.28 11.49 0.91
C ASN A 396 6.67 12.97 0.94
N PHE A 397 6.31 13.77 -0.06
CA PHE A 397 6.50 15.22 -0.04
C PHE A 397 5.83 15.87 1.17
N ILE A 398 4.57 15.48 1.48
CA ILE A 398 3.83 15.99 2.63
C ILE A 398 4.54 15.62 3.94
N LEU A 399 4.99 14.37 4.08
CA LEU A 399 5.71 13.92 5.28
C LEU A 399 7.06 14.63 5.43
N GLU A 400 7.82 14.80 4.34
CA GLU A 400 9.08 15.55 4.34
C GLU A 400 8.87 17.02 4.68
N TYR A 401 7.81 17.63 4.15
CA TYR A 401 7.45 19.02 4.43
C TYR A 401 7.09 19.20 5.90
N ALA A 402 6.18 18.37 6.40
CA ALA A 402 5.79 18.38 7.80
C ALA A 402 7.00 18.16 8.73
N SER A 403 7.85 17.19 8.42
CA SER A 403 9.08 16.93 9.16
C SER A 403 10.04 18.13 9.13
N TYR A 404 10.29 18.74 7.97
CA TYR A 404 11.27 19.83 7.86
C TYR A 404 10.83 21.04 8.66
N HIS A 405 9.55 21.40 8.55
CA HIS A 405 9.00 22.53 9.29
C HIS A 405 8.89 22.24 10.79
N ALA A 406 8.59 21.00 11.20
CA ALA A 406 8.62 20.61 12.61
C ALA A 406 10.05 20.65 13.18
N ASP A 407 11.06 20.23 12.42
CA ASP A 407 12.46 20.26 12.85
C ASP A 407 12.99 21.69 12.94
N LYS A 408 12.72 22.52 11.93
CA LYS A 408 13.05 23.95 11.94
C LYS A 408 12.47 24.65 13.17
N LEU A 409 11.20 24.42 13.43
CA LEU A 409 10.51 25.00 14.56
C LEU A 409 11.08 24.51 15.90
N THR A 410 11.39 23.21 15.99
CA THR A 410 12.07 22.64 17.16
C THR A 410 13.41 23.33 17.40
N LYS A 411 14.16 23.66 16.33
CA LYS A 411 15.40 24.42 16.43
C LYS A 411 15.19 25.84 16.94
N GLU A 412 14.14 26.50 16.46
CA GLU A 412 13.85 27.91 16.77
C GLU A 412 13.33 28.10 18.21
N THR A 413 12.52 27.18 18.72
CA THR A 413 11.92 27.33 20.06
C THR A 413 12.53 26.42 21.12
N GLY A 414 13.35 25.44 20.73
CA GLY A 414 13.96 24.48 21.65
C GLY A 414 13.01 23.39 22.17
N ILE A 415 11.82 23.22 21.61
CA ILE A 415 10.82 22.21 22.05
C ILE A 415 10.57 21.26 20.89
N LEU A 416 10.54 19.95 21.13
CA LEU A 416 10.22 18.98 20.08
C LEU A 416 8.74 19.05 19.67
N PHE A 417 8.46 19.34 18.39
CA PHE A 417 7.10 19.45 17.85
C PHE A 417 6.65 18.22 17.06
N MET A 418 5.35 17.96 17.14
CA MET A 418 4.68 16.90 16.41
C MET A 418 3.46 17.45 15.61
N VAL A 419 2.86 16.59 14.80
CA VAL A 419 1.69 16.87 13.96
C VAL A 419 0.47 16.14 14.51
N ILE A 420 -0.68 16.81 14.55
CA ILE A 420 -1.97 16.21 14.89
C ILE A 420 -2.90 16.21 13.68
N ASP A 421 -3.29 15.02 13.21
CA ASP A 421 -4.20 14.86 12.07
C ASP A 421 -5.65 14.72 12.51
N ALA A 422 -6.53 15.62 12.03
CA ALA A 422 -7.96 15.59 12.29
C ALA A 422 -8.77 15.38 11.00
N GLY A 423 -9.52 14.28 10.89
CA GLY A 423 -10.26 14.00 9.65
C GLY A 423 -11.53 13.17 9.77
N GLY A 424 -12.49 13.40 8.88
CA GLY A 424 -13.76 12.65 8.84
C GLY A 424 -13.79 11.62 7.73
N ILE A 425 -14.16 10.37 8.05
CA ILE A 425 -14.18 9.28 7.06
C ILE A 425 -15.60 8.72 6.95
N GLY A 426 -16.18 8.81 5.76
CA GLY A 426 -17.45 8.18 5.37
C GLY A 426 -17.32 6.76 4.79
N LEU A 427 -18.45 6.07 4.60
CA LEU A 427 -18.56 4.69 4.08
C LEU A 427 -17.89 4.47 2.71
N GLY A 428 -17.94 5.44 1.80
CA GLY A 428 -17.36 5.33 0.45
C GLY A 428 -15.82 5.23 0.44
N HIS A 429 -15.16 5.63 1.52
CA HIS A 429 -13.70 5.61 1.67
C HIS A 429 -13.20 4.29 2.25
N VAL A 430 -14.09 3.48 2.84
CA VAL A 430 -13.79 2.15 3.36
C VAL A 430 -14.07 1.11 2.27
N SER A 431 -13.44 1.29 1.11
CA SER A 431 -13.50 0.35 -0.01
C SER A 431 -12.17 -0.38 -0.19
N LEU A 432 -12.21 -1.61 -0.72
CA LEU A 432 -10.99 -2.37 -1.01
C LEU A 432 -10.04 -1.61 -1.97
N ARG A 433 -10.61 -0.93 -2.96
CA ARG A 433 -9.86 -0.09 -3.90
C ARG A 433 -9.09 1.02 -3.18
N MET A 434 -9.74 1.68 -2.22
CA MET A 434 -9.12 2.73 -1.41
C MET A 434 -8.06 2.16 -0.45
N PHE A 435 -8.34 1.01 0.16
CA PHE A 435 -7.39 0.31 1.01
C PHE A 435 -6.11 -0.07 0.25
N ILE A 436 -6.23 -0.59 -0.98
CA ILE A 436 -5.08 -0.91 -1.84
C ILE A 436 -4.26 0.34 -2.15
N ARG A 437 -4.90 1.47 -2.43
CA ARG A 437 -4.22 2.76 -2.69
C ARG A 437 -3.48 3.31 -1.46
N PHE A 438 -4.05 3.18 -0.27
CA PHE A 438 -3.46 3.71 0.95
C PHE A 438 -2.46 2.76 1.62
N LYS A 439 -2.59 1.45 1.43
CA LYS A 439 -1.72 0.44 2.05
C LYS A 439 -0.21 0.74 1.97
N PRO A 440 0.35 1.21 0.85
CA PRO A 440 1.78 1.53 0.76
C PRO A 440 2.21 2.74 1.60
N ILE A 441 1.32 3.70 1.82
CA ILE A 441 1.65 4.95 2.52
C ILE A 441 1.34 4.91 4.02
N MET A 442 0.36 4.10 4.44
CA MET A 442 -0.07 4.03 5.85
C MET A 442 1.07 3.79 6.86
N PRO A 443 2.03 2.87 6.61
CA PRO A 443 3.07 2.60 7.59
C PRO A 443 4.25 3.61 7.51
N LEU A 444 4.30 4.51 6.53
CA LEU A 444 5.49 5.34 6.30
C LEU A 444 5.82 6.24 7.49
N ALA A 445 4.83 6.94 8.04
CA ALA A 445 5.01 7.83 9.18
C ALA A 445 5.57 7.07 10.40
N ASP A 446 4.97 5.93 10.74
CA ASP A 446 5.39 5.07 11.87
C ASP A 446 6.80 4.50 11.69
N LEU A 447 7.12 4.03 10.48
CA LEU A 447 8.39 3.37 10.19
C LEU A 447 9.56 4.36 10.08
N TYR A 448 9.35 5.51 9.44
CA TYR A 448 10.45 6.36 8.96
C TYR A 448 10.43 7.79 9.48
N TYR A 449 9.35 8.23 10.14
CA TYR A 449 9.21 9.57 10.72
C TYR A 449 8.88 9.49 12.21
N PRO A 450 9.80 8.94 13.03
CA PRO A 450 9.60 8.81 14.48
C PRO A 450 9.28 10.15 15.14
N GLU A 451 8.45 10.14 16.18
CA GLU A 451 8.01 11.33 16.92
C GLU A 451 7.54 12.49 16.03
N LEU A 452 7.08 12.23 14.80
CA LEU A 452 6.45 13.26 13.94
C LEU A 452 4.96 13.41 14.26
N LEU A 453 4.29 12.35 14.71
CA LEU A 453 2.86 12.35 15.02
C LEU A 453 2.64 12.44 16.54
N GLY A 454 1.98 13.50 16.99
CA GLY A 454 1.68 13.73 18.41
C GLY A 454 0.29 13.22 18.80
N GLY A 455 -0.57 13.05 17.80
CA GLY A 455 -1.88 12.44 17.96
C GLY A 455 -2.61 12.35 16.63
N ALA A 456 -3.58 11.45 16.54
CA ALA A 456 -4.50 11.42 15.41
C ALA A 456 -5.93 11.42 15.96
N ARG A 457 -6.81 12.24 15.39
CA ARG A 457 -8.20 12.39 15.81
C ARG A 457 -9.10 12.23 14.60
N VAL A 458 -9.70 11.06 14.45
CA VAL A 458 -10.76 10.90 13.45
C VAL A 458 -12.04 11.50 13.98
N LEU A 459 -12.50 12.58 13.36
CA LEU A 459 -13.66 13.36 13.75
C LEU A 459 -14.87 12.98 12.89
N ASN A 460 -16.08 13.06 13.44
CA ASN A 460 -17.33 12.71 12.77
C ASN A 460 -17.30 11.31 12.14
N ALA A 461 -16.67 10.35 12.82
CA ALA A 461 -16.52 8.98 12.35
C ALA A 461 -17.90 8.32 12.17
N ALA A 462 -18.16 7.84 10.95
CA ALA A 462 -19.31 6.98 10.69
C ALA A 462 -19.07 5.60 11.30
N TRP A 463 -20.15 4.87 11.63
CA TRP A 463 -20.08 3.53 12.23
C TRP A 463 -19.18 2.56 11.44
N ALA A 464 -19.15 2.68 10.10
CA ALA A 464 -18.37 1.82 9.21
C ALA A 464 -16.86 2.03 9.34
N LEU A 465 -16.41 3.19 9.82
CA LEU A 465 -14.99 3.43 10.06
C LEU A 465 -14.46 2.55 11.18
N HIS A 466 -15.27 2.23 12.20
CA HIS A 466 -14.86 1.27 13.23
C HIS A 466 -14.54 -0.11 12.63
N GLN A 467 -15.15 -0.49 11.50
CA GLN A 467 -14.81 -1.72 10.79
C GLN A 467 -13.54 -1.54 9.94
N GLY A 468 -13.38 -0.40 9.25
CA GLY A 468 -12.15 -0.07 8.53
C GLY A 468 -10.92 -0.03 9.43
N TRP A 469 -11.07 0.52 10.64
CA TRP A 469 -10.00 0.56 11.65
C TRP A 469 -9.50 -0.83 12.02
N LYS A 470 -10.36 -1.86 12.09
CA LYS A 470 -9.93 -3.25 12.35
C LYS A 470 -9.01 -3.80 11.25
N LEU A 471 -9.12 -3.32 10.01
CA LEU A 471 -8.27 -3.71 8.89
C LEU A 471 -6.94 -2.95 8.88
N VAL A 472 -6.95 -1.68 9.33
CA VAL A 472 -5.77 -0.80 9.33
C VAL A 472 -4.91 -1.01 10.58
N LYS A 473 -5.55 -1.18 11.75
CA LYS A 473 -4.90 -1.31 13.06
C LYS A 473 -3.72 -2.30 13.08
N PRO A 474 -3.80 -3.51 12.49
CA PRO A 474 -2.69 -4.47 12.49
C PRO A 474 -1.44 -4.03 11.70
N LEU A 475 -1.57 -3.02 10.83
CA LEU A 475 -0.47 -2.48 10.03
C LEU A 475 0.31 -1.38 10.76
N LEU A 476 -0.17 -0.95 11.93
CA LEU A 476 0.38 0.17 12.70
C LEU A 476 0.99 -0.33 14.01
N SER A 477 2.08 0.29 14.47
CA SER A 477 2.67 0.01 15.77
C SER A 477 1.70 0.33 16.91
N LYS A 478 1.90 -0.31 18.07
CA LYS A 478 1.07 -0.06 19.27
C LYS A 478 1.06 1.43 19.66
N GLN A 479 2.19 2.11 19.51
CA GLN A 479 2.32 3.55 19.78
C GLN A 479 1.32 4.37 18.94
N ILE A 480 1.27 4.15 17.63
CA ILE A 480 0.30 4.84 16.76
C ILE A 480 -1.14 4.43 17.08
N GLN A 481 -1.39 3.15 17.39
CA GLN A 481 -2.73 2.69 17.77
C GLN A 481 -3.26 3.41 19.02
N ASP A 482 -2.40 3.64 20.00
CA ASP A 482 -2.73 4.33 21.26
C ASP A 482 -2.92 5.85 21.06
N MET A 483 -2.29 6.43 20.02
CA MET A 483 -2.43 7.84 19.65
C MET A 483 -3.72 8.17 18.86
N VAL A 484 -4.35 7.17 18.23
CA VAL A 484 -5.54 7.36 17.38
C VAL A 484 -6.81 7.38 18.22
N GLY A 485 -7.44 8.55 18.29
CA GLY A 485 -8.78 8.73 18.85
C GLY A 485 -9.83 8.76 17.74
N ILE A 486 -10.84 7.89 17.80
CA ILE A 486 -11.97 7.87 16.84
C ILE A 486 -13.20 8.42 17.55
N LEU A 487 -13.73 9.54 17.06
CA LEU A 487 -14.85 10.27 17.64
C LEU A 487 -16.02 10.28 16.66
N ASP A 488 -17.20 9.91 17.13
CA ASP A 488 -18.43 10.06 16.37
C ASP A 488 -18.86 11.55 16.27
N ALA A 489 -19.94 11.82 15.55
CA ALA A 489 -20.44 13.18 15.35
C ALA A 489 -20.84 13.88 16.67
N LYS A 490 -21.34 13.15 17.68
CA LYS A 490 -21.77 13.75 18.95
C LYS A 490 -20.60 14.19 19.82
N HIS A 491 -19.47 13.50 19.75
CA HIS A 491 -18.28 13.83 20.56
C HIS A 491 -17.25 14.67 19.80
N THR A 492 -17.49 15.01 18.54
CA THR A 492 -16.54 15.78 17.72
C THR A 492 -16.50 17.26 18.10
N GLN A 493 -17.66 17.86 18.38
CA GLN A 493 -17.74 19.29 18.66
C GLN A 493 -16.96 19.61 19.95
N GLY A 494 -15.99 20.51 19.84
CA GLY A 494 -15.13 20.90 20.97
C GLY A 494 -14.07 19.86 21.37
N ALA A 495 -13.95 18.72 20.67
CA ALA A 495 -12.97 17.69 21.02
C ALA A 495 -11.52 18.21 21.00
N LEU A 496 -11.20 19.06 20.02
CA LEU A 496 -9.87 19.64 19.86
C LEU A 496 -9.59 20.75 20.89
N LEU A 497 -10.62 21.32 21.53
CA LEU A 497 -10.45 22.26 22.64
C LEU A 497 -9.85 21.59 23.88
N LYS A 498 -9.71 20.27 23.91
CA LYS A 498 -8.95 19.59 24.96
C LYS A 498 -7.44 19.84 24.83
N VAL A 499 -6.94 20.06 23.61
CA VAL A 499 -5.50 20.17 23.31
C VAL A 499 -5.09 21.54 22.76
N ALA A 500 -6.01 22.28 22.15
CA ALA A 500 -5.76 23.57 21.51
C ALA A 500 -6.67 24.67 22.06
N ASP A 501 -6.23 25.91 21.95
CA ASP A 501 -7.05 27.07 22.31
C ASP A 501 -8.15 27.32 21.28
N PRO A 502 -9.29 27.95 21.67
CA PRO A 502 -10.41 28.18 20.76
C PRO A 502 -10.00 28.86 19.44
N GLU A 503 -9.10 29.81 19.48
CA GLU A 503 -8.60 30.58 18.34
C GLU A 503 -7.75 29.73 17.38
N ALA A 504 -7.23 28.59 17.83
CA ALA A 504 -6.51 27.64 17.00
C ALA A 504 -7.43 26.60 16.34
N VAL A 505 -8.66 26.43 16.81
CA VAL A 505 -9.58 25.41 16.32
C VAL A 505 -10.62 26.02 15.36
N PRO A 506 -10.86 25.44 14.17
CA PRO A 506 -11.89 25.92 13.25
C PRO A 506 -13.28 26.03 13.88
N ASP A 507 -14.01 27.08 13.51
CA ASP A 507 -15.37 27.38 13.97
C ASP A 507 -16.35 26.19 13.81
N TYR A 508 -16.26 25.47 12.69
CA TYR A 508 -17.11 24.32 12.39
C TYR A 508 -16.81 23.08 13.24
N LEU A 509 -15.71 23.08 14.02
CA LEU A 509 -15.35 22.07 15.01
C LEU A 509 -15.58 22.56 16.45
N GLY A 510 -16.10 23.76 16.63
CA GLY A 510 -16.44 24.33 17.93
C GLY A 510 -15.38 25.27 18.52
N GLY A 511 -14.38 25.68 17.74
CA GLY A 511 -13.50 26.77 18.12
C GLY A 511 -13.97 28.13 17.62
N GLU A 512 -13.04 29.08 17.54
CA GLU A 512 -13.24 30.48 17.16
C GLU A 512 -12.43 30.89 15.92
N CYS A 513 -11.61 29.97 15.38
CA CYS A 513 -10.84 30.24 14.17
C CYS A 513 -11.78 30.27 12.96
N ALA A 514 -12.03 31.45 12.40
CA ALA A 514 -12.93 31.63 11.26
C ALA A 514 -12.24 31.43 9.90
N THR A 515 -10.92 31.64 9.86
CA THR A 515 -10.04 31.55 8.68
C THR A 515 -8.69 30.97 9.06
N ILE A 516 -8.04 30.26 8.13
CA ILE A 516 -6.69 29.73 8.32
C ILE A 516 -5.74 30.90 8.71
N PRO A 517 -4.93 30.77 9.77
CA PRO A 517 -4.05 31.86 10.20
C PRO A 517 -2.77 31.92 9.36
N ARG A 518 -2.13 33.10 9.33
CA ARG A 518 -0.79 33.26 8.75
C ARG A 518 0.27 32.70 9.72
N PRO A 519 1.36 32.06 9.25
CA PRO A 519 1.78 31.95 7.85
C PRO A 519 1.13 30.81 7.06
N ALA A 520 0.37 29.91 7.68
CA ALA A 520 -0.17 28.70 7.03
C ALA A 520 -0.91 29.03 5.73
N VAL A 521 -1.70 30.12 5.69
CA VAL A 521 -2.36 30.63 4.46
C VAL A 521 -1.42 30.74 3.26
N ASN A 522 -0.18 31.18 3.48
CA ASN A 522 0.79 31.43 2.41
C ASN A 522 1.32 30.12 1.79
N GLU A 523 1.17 29.00 2.48
CA GLU A 523 1.56 27.67 2.01
C GLU A 523 0.47 27.06 1.12
N TYR A 524 -0.77 27.53 1.23
CA TYR A 524 -1.87 27.07 0.39
C TYR A 524 -1.80 27.69 -1.00
N PRO A 525 -2.32 26.98 -2.01
CA PRO A 525 -2.55 27.60 -3.29
C PRO A 525 -3.46 28.82 -3.12
N ARG A 526 -3.00 30.00 -3.54
CA ARG A 526 -3.85 31.20 -3.62
C ARG A 526 -5.05 30.90 -4.53
N ALA A 527 -6.15 31.66 -4.41
CA ALA A 527 -7.22 31.62 -5.41
C ALA A 527 -6.60 31.68 -6.83
N GLY A 528 -6.90 30.65 -7.64
CA GLY A 528 -6.35 30.50 -8.98
C GLY A 528 -4.91 29.98 -9.01
N MET A 529 -4.71 28.70 -8.64
CA MET A 529 -3.62 27.96 -9.28
C MET A 529 -3.79 28.11 -10.79
N ASP A 530 -2.76 28.53 -11.53
CA ASP A 530 -2.89 28.73 -12.98
C ASP A 530 -3.65 27.55 -13.63
N GLY A 531 -4.83 27.84 -14.18
CA GLY A 531 -5.71 26.86 -14.82
C GLY A 531 -6.67 26.06 -13.93
N VAL A 532 -6.78 26.33 -12.62
CA VAL A 532 -7.73 25.65 -11.71
C VAL A 532 -8.76 26.64 -11.18
N ASP A 533 -10.03 26.30 -11.37
CA ASP A 533 -11.17 27.02 -10.81
C ASP A 533 -11.11 27.03 -9.28
N ALA A 534 -11.21 28.22 -8.67
CA ALA A 534 -11.18 28.39 -7.22
C ALA A 534 -12.32 27.62 -6.52
N ASP A 535 -13.46 27.44 -7.19
CA ASP A 535 -14.59 26.65 -6.67
C ASP A 535 -14.30 25.14 -6.67
N ALA A 536 -13.34 24.70 -7.49
CA ALA A 536 -12.92 23.31 -7.57
C ALA A 536 -11.83 22.94 -6.54
N ILE A 537 -11.24 23.93 -5.85
CA ILE A 537 -10.21 23.74 -4.83
C ILE A 537 -10.86 23.44 -3.46
N CYS A 538 -10.32 22.42 -2.78
CA CYS A 538 -10.74 21.96 -1.47
C CYS A 538 -12.24 21.58 -1.42
N PRO A 539 -12.65 20.45 -2.02
CA PRO A 539 -14.04 20.02 -1.99
C PRO A 539 -14.55 19.83 -0.54
N GLY A 540 -15.86 19.74 -0.38
CA GLY A 540 -16.47 19.45 0.92
C GLY A 540 -17.21 20.64 1.54
N LYS A 541 -18.16 20.30 2.42
CA LYS A 541 -19.13 21.25 2.99
C LYS A 541 -18.58 22.03 4.17
N LYS A 542 -17.71 21.41 4.99
CA LYS A 542 -17.18 22.01 6.22
C LYS A 542 -15.77 22.53 6.02
N LEU A 543 -14.75 21.64 5.98
CA LEU A 543 -13.35 22.06 5.79
C LEU A 543 -13.17 22.76 4.44
N GLY A 544 -13.74 22.24 3.36
CA GLY A 544 -13.69 22.90 2.05
C GLY A 544 -14.26 24.33 2.06
N ALA A 545 -15.38 24.55 2.75
CA ALA A 545 -15.96 25.90 2.89
C ALA A 545 -15.08 26.81 3.76
N TYR A 546 -14.55 26.29 4.87
CA TYR A 546 -13.60 26.97 5.74
C TYR A 546 -12.34 27.44 4.98
N MET A 547 -11.78 26.56 4.16
CA MET A 547 -10.62 26.86 3.32
C MET A 547 -10.96 27.90 2.25
N ARG A 548 -12.08 27.74 1.51
CA ARG A 548 -12.51 28.73 0.50
C ARG A 548 -12.74 30.13 1.07
N ARG A 549 -13.27 30.26 2.29
CA ARG A 549 -13.37 31.57 2.97
C ARG A 549 -12.02 32.25 3.17
N THR A 550 -10.97 31.47 3.36
CA THR A 550 -9.62 31.97 3.61
C THR A 550 -8.86 32.26 2.31
N LEU A 551 -9.11 31.45 1.27
CA LEU A 551 -8.41 31.54 -0.01
C LEU A 551 -9.08 32.47 -1.01
N ALA A 552 -10.29 32.95 -0.74
CA ALA A 552 -10.96 33.97 -1.54
C ALA A 552 -10.10 35.25 -1.63
N PRO A 553 -10.04 35.90 -2.81
CA PRO A 553 -9.18 37.06 -3.07
C PRO A 553 -9.51 38.30 -2.22
#